data_AF-I4DQC5-F1
#
_entry.id   AF-I4DQC5-F1
#
_cell.length_a   1.000
_cell.length_b   1.000
_cell.length_c   1.000
_cell.angle_alpha   90.00
_cell.angle_beta   90.00
_cell.angle_gamma   90.00
#
_symmetry.space_group_name_H-M   'P 1'
#
loop_
_entity.id
_entity.type
_entity.pdbx_description
1 polymer ?
#
loop_
_entity_poly.entity_id
_entity_poly.type
_entity_poly.pdbx_seq_one_letter_code
_entity_poly.pdbx_strand_id
1 'polypeptide(L)'
;MHNPDKDPPFIPFYMGSRESQNSAVYWWRYCIRLENLGAQAVQLRERHWRIFSLSGTLETVRGRGVVGQEPVLARHAPAFQYSSHVSLQAPSGHMWGTFRMEREDGYTFDCRIPPFSLESKPDEGSPMSPTPSA
;
A
#
# COMPACT_ATOMS: atom_id res chain seq x y z
N MET A 1 1.06 23.14 -1.26
CA MET A 1 1.79 22.46 -0.17
C MET A 1 0.98 21.20 0.14
N HIS A 2 1.43 20.02 -0.29
CA HIS A 2 0.74 18.75 -0.02
C HIS A 2 1.05 18.37 1.44
N ASN A 3 0.00 18.20 2.26
CA ASN A 3 0.19 17.83 3.66
C ASN A 3 0.17 16.29 3.76
N PRO A 4 1.30 15.62 4.01
CA PRO A 4 1.35 14.16 4.07
C PRO A 4 0.45 13.57 5.16
N ASP A 5 0.11 14.36 6.19
CA ASP A 5 -0.82 13.94 7.26
C ASP A 5 -2.29 13.92 6.81
N LYS A 6 -2.64 14.61 5.71
CA LYS A 6 -4.02 14.61 5.18
C LYS A 6 -4.27 13.48 4.18
N ASP A 7 -3.24 13.05 3.45
CA ASP A 7 -3.35 12.04 2.40
C ASP A 7 -2.20 11.01 2.54
N PRO A 8 -2.30 10.06 3.49
CA PRO A 8 -1.28 9.04 3.66
C PRO A 8 -1.06 8.25 2.36
N PRO A 9 0.19 7.97 1.96
CA PRO A 9 0.51 7.34 0.67
C PRO A 9 0.01 5.89 0.57
N PHE A 10 -0.30 5.27 1.70
CA PHE A 10 -0.90 3.94 1.81
C PHE A 10 -1.97 3.95 2.89
N ILE A 11 -3.14 3.39 2.60
CA ILE A 11 -4.26 3.34 3.54
C ILE A 11 -4.87 1.94 3.53
N PRO A 12 -4.58 1.08 4.53
CA PRO A 12 -5.27 -0.18 4.70
C PRO A 12 -6.64 0.02 5.36
N PHE A 13 -7.61 -0.77 4.94
CA PHE A 13 -8.98 -0.78 5.46
C PHE A 13 -9.38 -2.23 5.68
N TYR A 14 -9.63 -2.61 6.93
CA TYR A 14 -10.17 -3.92 7.25
C TYR A 14 -11.58 -4.07 6.72
N MET A 15 -11.85 -5.18 6.04
CA MET A 15 -13.13 -5.47 5.38
C MET A 15 -13.97 -6.52 6.12
N GLY A 16 -13.42 -7.14 7.16
CA GLY A 16 -14.07 -8.22 7.89
C GLY A 16 -13.31 -9.55 7.80
N SER A 17 -13.86 -10.56 8.45
CA SER A 17 -13.33 -11.93 8.46
C SER A 17 -14.44 -12.95 8.35
N ARG A 18 -14.05 -14.17 8.01
CA ARG A 18 -14.90 -15.35 8.04
C ARG A 18 -14.16 -16.44 8.78
N GLU A 19 -14.81 -16.95 9.82
CA GLU A 19 -14.32 -18.05 10.61
C GLU A 19 -15.06 -19.34 10.24
N SER A 20 -14.34 -20.45 10.30
CA SER A 20 -14.85 -21.81 10.22
C SER A 20 -14.18 -22.64 11.33
N GLN A 21 -14.65 -23.87 11.57
CA GLN A 21 -14.18 -24.69 12.70
C GLN A 21 -12.65 -24.80 12.81
N ASN A 22 -11.90 -24.74 11.70
CA ASN A 22 -10.45 -24.92 11.68
C ASN A 22 -9.68 -23.83 10.90
N SER A 23 -10.33 -22.78 10.43
CA SER A 23 -9.64 -21.71 9.69
C SER A 23 -10.36 -20.38 9.78
N ALA A 24 -9.59 -19.30 9.68
CA ALA A 24 -10.11 -17.94 9.62
C ALA A 24 -9.43 -17.20 8.47
N VAL A 25 -10.23 -16.50 7.66
CA VAL A 25 -9.72 -15.62 6.60
C VAL A 25 -10.11 -14.19 6.93
N TYR A 26 -9.15 -13.29 6.85
CA TYR A 26 -9.31 -11.87 7.10
C TYR A 26 -9.02 -11.10 5.82
N TRP A 27 -9.79 -10.06 5.53
CA TRP A 27 -9.65 -9.27 4.29
C TRP A 27 -9.35 -7.81 4.58
N TRP A 28 -8.46 -7.24 3.78
CA TRP A 28 -8.21 -5.80 3.74
C TRP A 28 -8.29 -5.28 2.31
N ARG A 29 -8.81 -4.07 2.16
CA ARG A 29 -8.56 -3.22 0.99
C ARG A 29 -7.40 -2.30 1.34
N TYR A 30 -6.53 -2.03 0.38
CA TYR A 30 -5.52 -0.99 0.53
C TYR A 30 -5.66 0.02 -0.61
N CYS A 31 -5.43 1.29 -0.30
CA CYS A 31 -5.27 2.36 -1.27
C CYS A 31 -3.81 2.79 -1.31
N ILE A 32 -3.23 2.97 -2.50
CA ILE A 32 -1.87 3.48 -2.67
C ILE A 32 -1.91 4.67 -3.61
N ARG A 33 -1.26 5.75 -3.19
CA ARG A 33 -1.04 6.96 -3.98
C ARG A 33 0.44 7.07 -4.30
N LEU A 34 0.76 7.08 -5.58
CA LEU A 34 2.09 7.41 -6.08
C LEU A 34 2.08 8.85 -6.56
N GLU A 35 3.17 9.57 -6.28
CA GLU A 35 3.38 10.92 -6.76
C GLU A 35 4.82 11.09 -7.26
N ASN A 36 4.96 11.64 -8.46
CA ASN A 36 6.24 12.00 -9.04
C ASN A 36 6.54 13.46 -8.71
N LEU A 37 7.48 13.66 -7.79
CA LEU A 37 7.99 14.98 -7.39
C LEU A 37 9.13 15.47 -8.30
N GLY A 38 9.56 14.64 -9.26
CA GLY A 38 10.61 14.95 -10.23
C GLY A 38 10.08 15.68 -11.46
N ALA A 39 11.01 16.24 -12.24
CA ALA A 39 10.67 16.95 -13.48
C ALA A 39 10.41 16.02 -14.68
N GLN A 40 11.00 14.82 -14.65
CA GLN A 40 10.95 13.85 -15.75
C GLN A 40 9.82 12.86 -15.53
N ALA A 41 9.12 12.49 -16.61
CA ALA A 41 8.08 11.49 -16.55
C ALA A 41 8.67 10.12 -16.18
N VAL A 42 7.92 9.36 -15.37
CA VAL A 42 8.27 7.98 -14.98
C VAL A 42 7.05 7.08 -15.14
N GLN A 43 7.27 5.86 -15.60
CA GLN A 43 6.23 4.85 -15.78
C GLN A 43 6.44 3.73 -14.77
N LEU A 44 5.36 3.31 -14.10
CA LEU A 44 5.37 2.11 -13.27
C LEU A 44 5.27 0.89 -14.19
N ARG A 45 6.31 0.05 -14.18
CA ARG A 45 6.39 -1.16 -15.01
C ARG A 45 6.00 -2.42 -14.27
N GLU A 46 6.48 -2.57 -13.04
CA GLU A 46 6.33 -3.80 -12.27
C GLU A 46 6.04 -3.49 -10.81
N ARG A 47 5.33 -4.41 -10.15
CA ARG A 47 5.15 -4.44 -8.70
C ARG A 47 5.76 -5.72 -8.14
N HIS A 48 6.36 -5.61 -6.97
CA HIS A 48 6.82 -6.73 -6.17
C HIS A 48 6.40 -6.49 -4.71
N TRP A 49 5.48 -7.32 -4.23
CA TRP A 49 4.95 -7.28 -2.88
C TRP A 49 5.49 -8.43 -2.06
N ARG A 50 5.75 -8.14 -0.78
CA ARG A 50 5.99 -9.10 0.28
C ARG A 50 4.91 -8.90 1.33
N ILE A 51 4.25 -9.99 1.67
CA ILE A 51 3.07 -10.00 2.54
C ILE A 51 3.38 -11.00 3.65
N PHE A 52 3.53 -10.49 4.87
CA PHE A 52 3.81 -11.32 6.03
C PHE A 52 2.57 -11.40 6.91
N SER A 53 2.05 -12.60 7.10
CA SER A 53 1.02 -12.92 8.07
C SER A 53 1.68 -13.21 9.42
N LEU A 54 1.13 -12.71 10.53
CA LEU A 54 1.66 -13.04 11.87
C LEU A 54 1.45 -14.52 12.26
N SER A 55 0.77 -15.31 11.44
CA SER A 55 0.83 -16.78 11.51
C SER A 55 2.19 -17.37 11.12
N GLY A 56 3.15 -16.55 10.66
CA GLY A 56 4.47 -16.96 10.19
C GLY A 56 4.58 -17.18 8.68
N THR A 57 3.53 -16.89 7.92
CA THR A 57 3.50 -17.09 6.46
C THR A 57 4.03 -15.85 5.74
N LEU A 58 5.01 -16.02 4.85
CA LEU A 58 5.49 -14.98 3.95
C LEU A 58 5.10 -15.31 2.50
N GLU A 59 4.31 -14.44 1.88
CA GLU A 59 3.94 -14.52 0.47
C GLU A 59 4.66 -13.45 -0.35
N THR A 60 4.96 -13.78 -1.60
CA THR A 60 5.56 -12.87 -2.57
C THR A 60 4.69 -12.78 -3.81
N VAL A 61 4.30 -11.57 -4.19
CA VAL A 61 3.49 -11.32 -5.39
C VAL A 61 4.27 -10.43 -6.33
N ARG A 62 4.43 -10.86 -7.59
CA ARG A 62 5.10 -10.09 -8.65
C ARG A 62 4.17 -9.96 -9.86
N GLY A 63 4.29 -8.86 -10.59
CA GLY A 63 3.58 -8.72 -11.86
C GLY A 63 3.78 -7.36 -12.52
N ARG A 64 3.39 -7.28 -13.78
CA ARG A 64 3.37 -6.02 -14.53
C ARG A 64 2.30 -5.08 -14.02
N GLY A 65 2.66 -3.80 -13.97
CA GLY A 65 1.77 -2.72 -13.58
C GLY A 65 1.14 -2.89 -12.21
N VAL A 66 0.05 -2.16 -12.00
CA VAL A 66 -0.87 -2.26 -10.86
C VAL A 66 -2.29 -2.26 -11.42
N VAL A 67 -3.17 -3.13 -10.90
CA VAL A 67 -4.59 -3.20 -11.33
C VAL A 67 -4.80 -3.25 -12.85
N GLY A 68 -3.88 -3.90 -13.59
CA GLY A 68 -3.92 -4.00 -15.04
C GLY A 68 -3.41 -2.77 -15.81
N GLN A 69 -2.83 -1.79 -15.11
CA GLN A 69 -2.33 -0.53 -15.69
C GLN A 69 -0.83 -0.34 -15.41
N GLU A 70 -0.12 0.27 -16.35
CA GLU A 70 1.25 0.78 -16.18
C GLU A 70 1.23 2.31 -16.21
N PRO A 71 0.82 2.97 -15.11
CA PRO A 71 0.59 4.41 -15.09
C PRO A 71 1.87 5.20 -15.36
N VAL A 72 1.72 6.27 -16.16
CA VAL A 72 2.77 7.27 -16.41
C VAL A 72 2.52 8.47 -15.52
N LEU A 73 3.48 8.80 -14.67
CA LEU A 73 3.47 9.96 -13.78
C LEU A 73 4.28 11.09 -14.44
N ALA A 74 3.57 11.98 -15.13
CA ALA A 74 4.16 13.12 -15.86
C ALA A 74 3.76 14.44 -15.20
N ARG A 75 4.39 15.56 -15.58
CA ARG A 75 4.12 16.88 -15.00
C ARG A 75 2.64 17.29 -14.99
N HIS A 76 1.87 16.91 -16.01
CA HIS A 76 0.44 17.23 -16.14
C HIS A 76 -0.47 16.24 -15.38
N ALA A 77 0.05 15.09 -14.98
CA ALA A 77 -0.63 14.07 -14.20
C ALA A 77 0.40 13.43 -13.23
N PRO A 78 0.86 14.17 -12.22
CA PRO A 78 2.02 13.77 -11.42
C PRO A 78 1.68 12.68 -10.40
N ALA A 79 0.40 12.40 -10.18
CA ALA A 79 -0.06 11.43 -9.19
C ALA A 79 -1.01 10.41 -9.80
N PHE A 80 -0.93 9.18 -9.28
CA PHE A 80 -1.82 8.08 -9.60
C PHE A 80 -2.23 7.38 -8.31
N GLN A 81 -3.50 7.04 -8.20
CA GLN A 81 -4.05 6.35 -7.04
C GLN A 81 -4.80 5.10 -7.49
N TYR A 82 -4.60 4.00 -6.78
CA TYR A 82 -5.35 2.78 -6.99
C TYR A 82 -5.72 2.11 -5.67
N SER A 83 -6.74 1.25 -5.72
CA SER A 83 -7.05 0.33 -4.63
C SER A 83 -6.96 -1.11 -5.08
N SER A 84 -6.61 -1.99 -4.16
CA SER A 84 -6.65 -3.44 -4.35
C SER A 84 -6.93 -4.11 -3.00
N HIS A 85 -6.99 -5.44 -2.96
CA HIS A 85 -7.27 -6.20 -1.74
C HIS A 85 -6.20 -7.25 -1.46
N VAL A 86 -6.18 -7.71 -0.22
CA VAL A 86 -5.35 -8.81 0.28
C VAL A 86 -6.14 -9.59 1.31
N SER A 87 -5.84 -10.88 1.44
CA SER A 87 -6.38 -11.73 2.50
C SER A 87 -5.26 -12.40 3.27
N LEU A 88 -5.42 -12.54 4.58
CA LEU A 88 -4.50 -13.28 5.46
C LEU A 88 -5.24 -14.38 6.22
N GLN A 89 -4.50 -15.40 6.64
CA GLN A 89 -4.98 -16.44 7.57
C GLN A 89 -4.75 -16.05 9.04
N ALA A 90 -4.52 -14.76 9.32
CA ALA A 90 -4.27 -14.21 10.64
C ALA A 90 -4.97 -12.84 10.77
N PRO A 91 -5.33 -12.42 12.00
CA PRO A 91 -5.97 -11.13 12.26
C PRO A 91 -5.04 -9.93 12.04
N SER A 92 -3.75 -10.17 11.81
CA SER A 92 -2.74 -9.12 11.62
C SER A 92 -1.58 -9.57 10.73
N GLY A 93 -0.89 -8.57 10.17
CA GLY A 93 0.27 -8.78 9.30
C GLY A 93 0.89 -7.48 8.78
N HIS A 94 1.86 -7.61 7.88
CA HIS A 94 2.54 -6.47 7.27
C HIS A 94 2.67 -6.66 5.76
N MET A 95 2.57 -5.55 5.02
CA MET A 95 2.86 -5.51 3.60
C MET A 95 3.95 -4.48 3.31
N TRP A 96 4.89 -4.85 2.44
CA TRP A 96 5.90 -3.94 1.90
C TRP A 96 6.27 -4.38 0.49
N GLY A 97 6.99 -3.54 -0.23
CA GLY A 97 7.30 -3.90 -1.61
C GLY A 97 8.15 -2.88 -2.35
N THR A 98 8.21 -3.10 -3.65
CA THR A 98 8.86 -2.20 -4.60
C THR A 98 8.01 -2.07 -5.86
N PHE A 99 8.01 -0.86 -6.42
CA PHE A 99 7.63 -0.63 -7.81
C PHE A 99 8.88 -0.43 -8.64
N ARG A 100 8.98 -1.14 -9.76
CA ARG A 100 9.98 -0.85 -10.77
C ARG A 100 9.47 0.29 -11.63
N MET A 101 10.21 1.38 -11.65
CA MET A 101 9.92 2.58 -12.42
C MET A 101 10.89 2.67 -13.60
N GLU A 102 10.41 3.23 -14.70
CA GLU A 102 11.19 3.45 -15.92
C GLU A 102 10.97 4.87 -16.43
N ARG A 103 12.05 5.54 -16.81
CA ARG A 103 12.02 6.84 -17.47
C ARG A 103 11.98 6.67 -19.00
N GLU A 104 11.64 7.74 -19.71
CA GLU A 104 11.61 7.76 -21.18
C GLU A 104 12.98 7.44 -21.82
N ASP A 105 14.08 7.75 -21.13
CA ASP A 105 15.45 7.42 -21.57
C ASP A 105 15.85 5.95 -21.27
N GLY A 106 14.91 5.13 -20.79
CA GLY A 106 15.14 3.72 -20.45
C GLY A 106 15.83 3.51 -19.10
N TYR A 107 16.17 4.57 -18.35
CA TYR A 107 16.71 4.43 -17.01
C TYR A 107 15.66 3.82 -16.07
N THR A 108 16.03 2.74 -15.37
CA THR A 108 15.14 2.06 -14.42
C THR A 108 15.62 2.18 -12.99
N PHE A 109 14.68 2.30 -12.06
CA PHE A 109 14.95 2.37 -10.63
C PHE A 109 13.79 1.81 -9.81
N ASP A 110 14.06 1.46 -8.56
CA ASP A 110 13.04 0.94 -7.64
C ASP A 110 12.51 2.05 -6.73
N CYS A 111 11.19 2.21 -6.71
CA CYS A 111 10.47 2.98 -5.71
C CYS A 111 10.04 2.03 -4.58
N ARG A 112 10.56 2.25 -3.36
CA ARG A 112 10.25 1.39 -2.21
C ARG A 112 8.91 1.77 -1.59
N ILE A 113 8.14 0.75 -1.24
CA ILE A 113 6.94 0.87 -0.44
C ILE A 113 7.31 0.42 0.98
N PRO A 114 7.33 1.34 1.96
CA PRO A 114 7.65 1.00 3.33
C PRO A 114 6.62 0.01 3.91
N PRO A 115 7.00 -0.75 4.95
CA PRO A 115 6.06 -1.65 5.61
C PRO A 115 4.89 -0.88 6.21
N PHE A 116 3.68 -1.38 5.97
CA PHE A 116 2.46 -0.93 6.63
C PHE A 116 1.71 -2.12 7.23
N SER A 117 1.05 -1.88 8.36
CA SER A 117 0.34 -2.91 9.11
C SER A 117 -1.05 -3.15 8.53
N LEU A 118 -1.46 -4.42 8.60
CA LEU A 118 -2.81 -4.87 8.36
C LEU A 118 -3.34 -5.31 9.71
N GLU A 119 -4.25 -4.55 10.31
CA GLU A 119 -4.82 -4.87 11.62
C GLU A 119 -6.34 -5.02 11.48
N SER A 120 -6.91 -6.06 12.10
CA SER A 120 -8.37 -6.29 12.13
C SER A 120 -9.07 -5.59 13.31
N LYS A 121 -8.29 -5.19 14.33
CA LYS A 121 -8.76 -4.36 15.44
C LYS A 121 -8.11 -3.00 15.34
N PRO A 122 -8.83 -1.90 15.62
CA PRO A 122 -8.18 -0.61 15.81
C PRO A 122 -7.18 -0.73 16.97
N ASP A 123 -6.01 -0.11 16.81
CA ASP A 123 -4.98 -0.04 17.84
C ASP A 123 -5.56 0.73 19.04
N GLU A 124 -5.79 0.07 20.19
CA GLU A 124 -6.29 0.70 21.42
C GLU A 124 -5.19 1.55 22.13
N GLY A 125 -4.32 2.19 21.35
CA GLY A 125 -3.02 2.67 21.83
C GLY A 125 -2.52 4.00 21.29
N SER A 126 -3.37 4.86 20.70
CA SER A 126 -2.97 6.24 20.39
C SER A 126 -3.91 7.24 21.08
N PRO A 127 -3.51 7.87 22.19
CA PRO A 127 -4.25 8.99 22.74
C PRO A 127 -4.02 10.19 21.82
N MET A 128 -4.91 10.39 20.84
CA MET A 128 -5.21 11.74 20.40
C MET A 128 -5.94 12.42 21.57
N SER A 129 -5.19 12.95 22.52
CA SER A 129 -5.70 13.84 23.53
C SER A 129 -6.34 15.04 22.81
N PRO A 130 -7.66 15.30 22.94
CA PRO A 130 -8.19 16.58 22.55
C PRO A 130 -7.63 17.60 23.54
N THR A 131 -6.82 18.55 23.07
CA THR A 131 -6.51 19.74 23.86
C THR A 131 -7.83 20.49 24.10
N PRO A 132 -8.32 20.63 25.35
CA PRO A 132 -9.42 21.56 25.59
C PRO A 132 -8.82 22.97 25.51
N SER A 133 -9.34 23.78 24.59
CA SER A 133 -9.12 25.23 24.64
C SER A 133 -9.90 25.80 25.83
N ALA A 134 -9.18 26.51 26.70
CA ALA A 134 -9.72 27.49 27.62
C ALA A 134 -8.96 28.80 27.39
#